data_AF-A0A3M1TU00-F1
#
_entry.id   AF-A0A3M1TU00-F1
#
_cell.length_a   1.000
_cell.length_b   1.000
_cell.length_c   1.000
_cell.angle_alpha   90.00
_cell.angle_beta   90.00
_cell.angle_gamma   90.00
#
_symmetry.space_group_name_H-M   'P 1'
#
loop_
_entity.id
_entity.type
_entity.pdbx_description
1 polymer ?
#
loop_
_entity_poly.entity_id
_entity_poly.type
_entity_poly.pdbx_seq_one_letter_code
_entity_poly.pdbx_strand_id
1 'polypeptide(L)'
;RQAEEEAKRRIEAEKRQAEEEARRRIEAEKRQAEEEARRKAEAERQASILRMSDKGIAPELIAEFLGISLEEVQNCISGRKEGQPDGED
;
A
#
# COMPACT_ATOMS: atom_id res chain seq x y z
N ARG A 1 22.41 17.68 45.20
CA ARG A 1 21.26 18.25 44.46
C ARG A 1 21.49 18.18 42.94
N GLN A 2 22.63 18.59 42.39
CA GLN A 2 22.90 18.50 40.93
C GLN A 2 22.86 17.08 40.35
N ALA A 3 23.44 16.08 41.03
CA ALA A 3 23.46 14.69 40.53
C ALA A 3 22.06 14.07 40.38
N GLU A 4 21.11 14.44 41.25
CA GLU A 4 19.73 13.94 41.21
C GLU A 4 18.95 14.58 40.05
N GLU A 5 19.18 15.87 39.79
CA GLU A 5 18.60 16.57 38.63
C GLU A 5 19.14 16.02 37.31
N GLU A 6 20.45 15.74 37.23
CA GLU A 6 21.06 15.16 36.03
C GLU A 6 20.54 13.74 35.76
N ALA A 7 20.44 12.91 36.80
CA ALA A 7 19.85 11.58 36.69
C ALA A 7 18.39 11.65 36.21
N LYS A 8 17.60 12.57 36.76
CA LYS A 8 16.20 12.78 36.34
C LYS A 8 16.09 13.22 34.88
N ARG A 9 16.96 14.13 34.42
CA ARG A 9 17.00 14.57 33.01
C ARG A 9 17.36 13.44 32.07
N ARG A 10 18.30 12.58 32.44
CA ARG A 10 18.69 11.41 31.63
C ARG A 10 17.55 10.41 31.49
N ILE A 11 16.86 10.10 32.59
CA ILE A 11 15.70 9.20 32.57
C ILE A 11 14.56 9.78 31.72
N GLU A 12 14.29 11.08 31.83
CA GLU A 12 13.25 11.71 31.01
C GLU A 12 13.61 11.73 29.52
N ALA A 13 14.87 11.99 29.19
CA ALA A 13 15.36 11.94 27.81
C ALA A 13 15.24 10.54 27.22
N GLU A 14 15.67 9.51 27.96
CA GLU A 14 15.56 8.11 27.53
C GLU A 14 14.10 7.69 27.35
N LYS A 15 13.21 8.10 28.27
CA LYS A 15 11.77 7.84 28.15
C LYS A 15 11.17 8.50 26.91
N ARG A 16 11.53 9.75 26.61
CA ARG A 16 11.08 10.45 25.39
C ARG A 16 11.58 9.76 24.13
N GLN A 17 12.83 9.32 24.12
CA GLN A 17 13.40 8.58 22.98
C GLN A 17 12.69 7.25 22.76
N ALA A 18 12.44 6.49 23.83
CA ALA A 18 11.70 5.23 23.74
C ALA A 18 10.25 5.44 23.24
N GLU A 19 9.57 6.49 23.70
CA GLU A 19 8.22 6.81 23.22
C GLU A 19 8.22 7.23 21.74
N GLU A 20 9.18 8.06 21.32
CA GLU A 20 9.29 8.48 19.92
C GLU A 20 9.59 7.30 19.00
N GLU A 21 10.50 6.40 19.41
CA GLU A 21 10.81 5.19 18.64
C GLU A 21 9.59 4.26 18.54
N ALA A 22 8.85 4.06 19.63
CA ALA A 22 7.62 3.28 19.61
C ALA A 22 6.57 3.89 18.66
N ARG A 23 6.40 5.21 18.67
CA ARG A 23 5.50 5.92 17.73
C ARG A 23 5.93 5.72 16.29
N ARG A 24 7.22 5.85 15.99
CA ARG A 24 7.78 5.65 14.64
C ARG A 24 7.52 4.24 14.13
N ARG A 25 7.68 3.21 14.98
CA ARG A 25 7.41 1.81 14.62
C ARG A 25 5.94 1.58 14.29
N ILE A 26 5.02 2.11 15.12
CA ILE A 26 3.58 1.98 14.89
C ILE A 26 3.18 2.69 13.59
N GLU A 27 3.71 3.88 13.32
CA GLU A 27 3.41 4.59 12.08
C GLU A 27 3.93 3.84 10.85
N ALA A 28 5.15 3.27 10.92
CA ALA A 28 5.71 2.47 9.85
C ALA A 28 4.85 1.23 9.55
N GLU A 29 4.45 0.50 10.59
CA GLU A 29 3.58 -0.68 10.46
C GLU A 29 2.22 -0.31 9.86
N LYS A 30 1.63 0.80 10.31
CA LYS A 30 0.36 1.30 9.76
C LYS A 30 0.47 1.63 8.28
N ARG A 31 1.55 2.31 7.86
CA ARG A 31 1.80 2.62 6.44
C ARG A 31 1.96 1.36 5.61
N GLN A 32 2.69 0.36 6.12
CA GLN A 32 2.85 -0.93 5.44
C GLN A 32 1.51 -1.65 5.27
N ALA A 33 0.70 -1.71 6.31
CA ALA A 33 -0.62 -2.33 6.25
C ALA A 33 -1.56 -1.62 5.26
N GLU A 34 -1.53 -0.28 5.21
CA GLU A 34 -2.33 0.51 4.26
C GLU A 34 -1.88 0.28 2.80
N GLU A 35 -0.57 0.23 2.56
CA GLU A 35 -0.03 -0.06 1.23
C GLU A 35 -0.36 -1.47 0.76
N GLU A 36 -0.24 -2.48 1.63
CA GLU A 36 -0.61 -3.85 1.32
C GLU A 36 -2.11 -3.97 1.02
N ALA A 37 -2.97 -3.33 1.83
CA ALA A 37 -4.41 -3.31 1.59
C ALA A 37 -4.76 -2.64 0.26
N ARG A 38 -4.10 -1.52 -0.07
CA ARG A 38 -4.27 -0.84 -1.36
C ARG A 38 -3.84 -1.72 -2.52
N ARG A 39 -2.68 -2.37 -2.44
CA ARG A 39 -2.17 -3.29 -3.47
C ARG A 39 -3.12 -4.46 -3.69
N LYS A 40 -3.66 -5.04 -2.61
CA LYS A 40 -4.62 -6.13 -2.70
C LYS A 40 -5.91 -5.70 -3.40
N ALA A 41 -6.47 -4.55 -3.01
CA ALA A 41 -7.68 -4.01 -3.64
C ALA A 41 -7.46 -3.72 -5.13
N GLU A 42 -6.30 -3.18 -5.50
CA GLU A 42 -5.93 -2.96 -6.90
C GLU A 42 -5.82 -4.26 -7.69
N ALA A 43 -5.16 -5.28 -7.12
CA ALA A 43 -5.04 -6.60 -7.73
C ALA A 43 -6.41 -7.29 -7.91
N GLU A 44 -7.30 -7.23 -6.92
CA GLU A 44 -8.65 -7.77 -7.02
C GLU A 44 -9.48 -7.06 -8.09
N ARG A 45 -9.31 -5.75 -8.22
CA ARG A 45 -9.95 -4.96 -9.28
C ARG A 45 -9.45 -5.36 -10.67
N GLN A 46 -8.13 -5.49 -10.84
CA GLN A 46 -7.54 -5.96 -12.10
C GLN A 46 -7.99 -7.38 -12.45
N ALA A 47 -8.00 -8.29 -11.47
CA ALA A 47 -8.50 -9.65 -11.66
C ALA A 47 -9.97 -9.68 -12.10
N SER A 48 -10.79 -8.78 -11.56
CA SER A 48 -12.20 -8.64 -11.97
C SER A 48 -12.34 -8.14 -13.41
N ILE A 49 -11.54 -7.14 -13.80
CA ILE A 49 -11.50 -6.64 -15.20
C ILE A 49 -11.13 -7.77 -16.16
N LEU A 50 -10.06 -8.51 -15.87
CA LEU A 50 -9.60 -9.61 -16.71
C LEU A 50 -10.66 -10.71 -16.80
N ARG A 51 -11.26 -11.13 -15.68
CA ARG A 51 -12.31 -12.15 -15.66
C ARG A 51 -13.55 -11.75 -16.48
N MET A 52 -13.92 -10.48 -16.47
CA MET A 52 -15.03 -9.99 -17.29
C MET A 52 -14.65 -9.92 -18.76
N SER A 53 -13.43 -9.49 -19.07
CA SER A 53 -12.90 -9.47 -20.44
C SER A 53 -12.81 -10.89 -21.04
N ASP A 54 -12.31 -11.88 -20.29
CA ASP A 54 -12.25 -13.29 -20.72
C ASP A 54 -13.65 -13.90 -20.97
N LYS A 55 -14.70 -13.31 -20.39
CA LYS A 55 -16.10 -13.68 -20.68
C LYS A 55 -16.69 -12.96 -21.90
N GLY A 56 -15.90 -12.13 -22.58
CA GLY A 56 -16.33 -11.36 -23.75
C GLY A 56 -17.16 -10.12 -23.40
N ILE A 57 -17.12 -9.63 -22.16
CA ILE A 57 -17.78 -8.38 -21.79
C ILE A 57 -17.02 -7.21 -22.40
N ALA A 58 -17.74 -6.29 -23.04
CA ALA A 58 -17.18 -5.09 -23.63
C ALA A 58 -16.53 -4.20 -22.56
N PRO A 59 -15.39 -3.55 -22.85
CA PRO A 59 -14.64 -2.76 -21.86
C PRO A 59 -15.44 -1.56 -21.34
N GLU A 60 -16.36 -1.01 -22.13
CA GLU A 60 -17.28 0.06 -21.73
C GLU A 60 -18.23 -0.37 -20.61
N LEU A 61 -18.76 -1.59 -20.69
CA LEU A 61 -19.65 -2.16 -19.67
C LEU A 61 -18.88 -2.54 -18.40
N ILE A 62 -17.62 -2.98 -18.53
CA ILE A 62 -16.74 -3.25 -17.38
C ILE A 62 -16.45 -1.95 -16.63
N ALA A 63 -16.14 -0.87 -17.36
CA ALA A 63 -15.87 0.45 -16.80
C ALA A 63 -17.08 0.98 -16.02
N GLU A 64 -18.27 0.90 -16.61
CA GLU A 64 -19.53 1.28 -15.96
C GLU A 64 -19.79 0.43 -14.71
N PHE A 65 -19.67 -0.90 -14.80
CA PHE A 65 -19.94 -1.81 -13.69
C PHE A 65 -19.00 -1.62 -12.50
N LEU A 66 -17.72 -1.37 -12.75
CA LEU A 66 -16.71 -1.16 -11.71
C LEU A 66 -16.59 0.30 -11.27
N GLY A 67 -17.34 1.23 -11.89
CA GLY A 67 -17.33 2.65 -11.57
C GLY A 67 -15.99 3.33 -11.87
N ILE A 68 -15.35 2.93 -12.96
CA ILE A 68 -13.97 3.32 -13.31
C ILE A 68 -13.89 3.82 -14.74
N SER A 69 -12.76 4.41 -15.14
CA SER A 69 -12.61 4.89 -16.50
C SER A 69 -12.39 3.76 -17.51
N LEU A 70 -12.86 3.97 -18.74
CA LEU A 70 -12.59 3.06 -19.86
C LEU A 70 -11.08 2.89 -20.11
N GLU A 71 -10.31 3.97 -19.94
CA GLU A 71 -8.85 3.94 -20.08
C GLU A 71 -8.20 2.99 -19.05
N GLU A 72 -8.65 3.00 -17.79
CA GLU A 72 -8.14 2.05 -16.79
C GLU A 72 -8.45 0.59 -17.14
N VAL A 73 -9.62 0.33 -17.69
CA VAL A 73 -9.99 -1.02 -18.19
C VAL A 73 -9.09 -1.43 -19.35
N GLN A 74 -8.89 -0.53 -20.32
CA GLN A 74 -8.04 -0.77 -21.48
C GLN A 74 -6.57 -0.95 -21.08
N ASN A 75 -6.06 -0.16 -20.14
CA ASN A 75 -4.71 -0.29 -19.60
C ASN A 75 -4.52 -1.62 -18.89
N CYS A 76 -5.52 -2.07 -18.12
CA CYS A 76 -5.47 -3.39 -17.45
C CYS A 76 -5.46 -4.55 -18.46
N ILE A 77 -6.27 -4.47 -19.52
CA ILE A 77 -6.34 -5.51 -20.56
C ILE A 77 -5.08 -5.49 -21.44
N SER A 78 -4.60 -4.30 -21.82
CA SER A 78 -3.46 -4.10 -22.73
C SER A 78 -2.11 -4.30 -22.03
N GLY A 79 -2.04 -4.00 -20.73
CA GLY A 79 -0.86 -4.18 -19.88
C GLY A 79 -0.44 -5.64 -19.68
N ARG A 80 -1.23 -6.62 -20.15
CA ARG A 80 -0.80 -8.03 -20.21
C ARG A 80 0.43 -8.26 -21.12
N LYS A 81 0.87 -7.26 -21.90
CA LYS A 81 1.94 -7.42 -22.90
C LYS A 81 3.31 -6.86 -22.53
N GLU A 82 3.44 -6.06 -21.47
CA GLU A 82 4.73 -5.47 -21.05
C GLU A 82 4.79 -5.40 -19.52
N GLY A 83 5.41 -6.40 -18.89
CA GLY A 83 5.53 -6.39 -17.42
C GLY A 83 5.92 -7.72 -16.80
N GLN A 84 6.79 -8.49 -17.44
CA GLN A 84 7.62 -9.47 -16.75
C GLN A 84 9.01 -8.84 -16.62
N PRO A 85 9.34 -8.14 -15.52
CA PRO A 85 10.73 -8.06 -15.13
C PRO A 85 11.10 -9.47 -14.67
N ASP A 86 11.81 -10.15 -15.57
CA ASP A 86 12.67 -11.29 -15.28
C ASP A 86 13.45 -11.03 -13.99
N GLY A 87 13.72 -12.11 -13.26
CA GLY A 87 14.40 -12.04 -11.97
C GLY A 87 15.69 -11.24 -12.03
N GLU A 88 15.96 -10.51 -10.96
CA GLU A 88 17.31 -10.10 -10.61
C GLU A 88 17.72 -10.91 -9.37
N ASP A 89 18.71 -11.77 -9.64
CA ASP A 89 19.68 -12.51 -8.81
C ASP A 89 19.54 -12.50 -7.27
#